data_AF-A0AAV5L9I5-F1
#
_entry.id   AF-A0AAV5L9I5-F1
#
_cell.length_a   1.000
_cell.length_b   1.000
_cell.length_c   1.000
_cell.angle_alpha   90.00
_cell.angle_beta   90.00
_cell.angle_gamma   90.00
#
_symmetry.space_group_name_H-M   'P 1'
#
loop_
_entity.id
_entity.type
_entity.pdbx_description
1 polymer ?
#
loop_
_entity_poly.entity_id
_entity_poly.type
_entity_poly.pdbx_seq_one_letter_code
_entity_poly.pdbx_strand_id
1 'polypeptide(L)'
;MIIMDEIGKQVKLSLEAAKLAQNNVSFGAYELSAASSRQARSMAEDAFYHPSIMSVSYYSFEHCFAVYSPFFLPVSMHVLLAALREMKRYRQEKAKYLAWKAKVKVA
;
A
#
# COMPACT_ATOMS: atom_id res chain seq x y z
N MET A 1 -0.80 -2.73 -3.75
CA MET A 1 -1.69 -1.59 -3.47
C MET A 1 -3.06 -1.95 -4.01
N ILE A 2 -4.06 -2.10 -3.16
CA ILE A 2 -5.41 -2.52 -3.57
C ILE A 2 -6.26 -1.26 -3.56
N ILE A 3 -6.57 -0.72 -4.73
CA ILE A 3 -7.61 0.28 -4.86
C ILE A 3 -8.93 -0.48 -4.66
N MET A 4 -9.72 -0.11 -3.66
CA MET A 4 -10.99 -0.79 -3.43
C MET A 4 -11.96 -0.52 -4.57
N ASP A 5 -12.68 -1.56 -4.98
CA ASP A 5 -13.69 -1.49 -6.05
C ASP A 5 -14.77 -0.44 -5.76
N GLU A 6 -15.04 -0.17 -4.48
CA GLU A 6 -15.96 0.87 -4.03
C GLU A 6 -15.57 2.27 -4.53
N ILE A 7 -14.28 2.61 -4.50
CA ILE A 7 -13.78 3.89 -5.00
C ILE A 7 -13.99 3.98 -6.51
N GLY A 8 -13.68 2.89 -7.23
CA GLY A 8 -13.92 2.81 -8.67
C GLY A 8 -15.40 2.97 -9.01
N LYS A 9 -16.30 2.43 -8.18
CA LYS A 9 -17.75 2.61 -8.31
C LYS A 9 -18.18 4.06 -8.04
N GLN A 10 -17.67 4.70 -6.98
CA GLN A 10 -17.95 6.10 -6.67
C GLN A 10 -17.50 7.05 -7.78
N VAL A 11 -16.32 6.81 -8.37
CA VAL A 11 -15.83 7.59 -9.51
C VAL A 11 -16.73 7.43 -10.74
N LYS A 12 -17.20 6.19 -11.03
CA LYS A 12 -18.14 5.95 -12.13
C LYS A 12 -19.47 6.69 -11.92
N LEU A 13 -20.02 6.60 -10.72
CA LEU A 13 -21.27 7.29 -10.37
C LEU A 13 -21.12 8.81 -10.44
N SER A 14 -19.99 9.35 -9.98
CA SER A 14 -19.66 10.78 -10.13
C SER A 14 -19.64 11.19 -11.61
N LEU A 15 -19.01 10.39 -12.48
CA LEU A 15 -18.95 10.65 -13.92
C LEU A 15 -20.33 10.61 -14.58
N GLU A 16 -21.17 9.64 -14.19
CA GLU A 16 -22.55 9.53 -14.68
C GLU A 16 -23.39 10.75 -14.26
N ALA A 17 -23.30 11.17 -12.99
CA ALA A 17 -23.98 12.37 -12.50
C ALA A 17 -23.49 13.65 -13.21
N ALA A 18 -22.19 13.75 -13.52
CA ALA A 18 -21.63 14.86 -14.27
C ALA A 18 -22.15 14.92 -15.72
N LYS A 19 -22.25 13.77 -16.40
CA LYS A 19 -22.87 13.68 -17.72
C LYS A 19 -24.34 14.07 -17.69
N LEU A 20 -25.06 13.64 -16.65
CA LEU A 20 -26.46 13.99 -16.46
C LEU A 20 -26.63 15.50 -16.23
N ALA A 21 -25.75 16.11 -15.46
CA ALA A 21 -25.70 17.57 -15.29
C ALA A 21 -25.50 18.29 -16.64
N GLN A 22 -24.57 17.82 -17.46
CA GLN A 22 -24.31 18.38 -18.79
C GLN A 22 -25.53 18.24 -19.72
N ASN A 23 -26.16 17.07 -19.76
CA ASN A 23 -27.36 16.85 -20.54
C ASN A 23 -28.50 17.79 -20.11
N ASN A 24 -28.71 17.95 -18.80
CA ASN A 24 -29.74 18.85 -18.26
C ASN A 24 -29.50 20.31 -18.66
N VAL A 25 -28.25 20.77 -18.76
CA VAL A 25 -27.94 22.11 -19.30
C VAL A 25 -28.40 22.21 -20.76
N SER A 26 -28.10 21.21 -21.58
CA SER A 26 -28.48 21.19 -23.00
C SER A 26 -30.00 21.26 -23.22
N PHE A 27 -30.79 20.75 -22.27
CA PHE A 27 -32.26 20.83 -22.28
C PHE A 27 -32.83 22.06 -21.55
N GLY A 28 -31.98 22.96 -21.03
CA GLY A 28 -32.41 24.16 -20.30
C GLY A 28 -32.90 23.92 -18.87
N ALA A 29 -32.70 22.71 -18.33
CA ALA A 29 -33.11 22.32 -16.99
C ALA A 29 -32.01 22.64 -15.94
N TYR A 30 -31.82 23.93 -15.66
CA TYR A 30 -30.71 24.42 -14.82
C TYR A 30 -30.75 23.93 -13.36
N GLU A 31 -31.93 23.89 -12.74
CA GLU A 31 -32.10 23.40 -11.35
C GLU A 31 -31.70 21.93 -11.21
N LEU A 32 -32.15 21.09 -12.14
CA LEU A 32 -31.78 19.67 -12.18
C LEU A 32 -30.29 19.50 -12.49
N SER A 33 -29.73 20.34 -13.37
CA SER A 33 -28.29 20.35 -13.63
C SER A 33 -27.47 20.69 -12.38
N ALA A 34 -27.89 21.72 -11.62
CA ALA A 34 -27.23 22.12 -10.38
C ALA A 34 -27.28 21.00 -9.33
N ALA A 35 -28.41 20.31 -9.19
CA ALA A 35 -28.54 19.16 -8.30
C ALA A 35 -27.58 18.02 -8.69
N SER A 36 -27.57 17.62 -9.97
CA SER A 36 -26.69 16.57 -10.48
C SER A 36 -25.20 16.94 -10.39
N SER A 37 -24.86 18.22 -10.58
CA SER A 37 -23.49 18.73 -10.43
C SER A 37 -23.02 18.63 -8.97
N ARG A 38 -23.87 18.98 -7.99
CA ARG A 38 -23.56 18.79 -6.56
C ARG A 38 -23.34 17.33 -6.22
N GLN A 39 -24.18 16.44 -6.74
CA GLN A 39 -24.06 14.99 -6.53
C GLN A 39 -22.75 14.45 -7.12
N ALA A 40 -22.41 14.85 -8.35
CA ALA A 40 -21.15 14.48 -8.98
C ALA A 40 -19.95 14.93 -8.15
N ARG A 41 -19.99 16.17 -7.63
CA ARG A 41 -18.94 16.73 -6.78
C ARG A 41 -18.80 15.94 -5.48
N SER A 42 -19.89 15.67 -4.78
CA SER A 42 -19.88 14.90 -3.52
C SER A 42 -19.25 13.52 -3.73
N MET A 43 -19.67 12.78 -4.75
CA MET A 43 -19.12 11.45 -5.03
C MET A 43 -17.64 11.48 -5.44
N ALA A 44 -17.20 12.55 -6.12
CA ALA A 44 -15.79 12.75 -6.44
C ALA A 44 -14.96 13.08 -5.19
N GLU A 45 -15.48 13.94 -4.31
CA GLU A 45 -14.86 14.27 -3.03
C GLU A 45 -14.72 13.02 -2.15
N ASP A 46 -15.78 12.23 -2.00
CA ASP A 46 -15.77 10.99 -1.21
C ASP A 46 -14.73 9.98 -1.73
N ALA A 47 -14.64 9.82 -3.06
CA ALA A 47 -13.66 8.95 -3.69
C ALA A 47 -12.22 9.47 -3.54
N PHE A 48 -12.02 10.80 -3.66
CA PHE A 48 -10.71 11.43 -3.59
C PHE A 48 -10.15 11.43 -2.16
N TYR A 49 -10.98 11.74 -1.17
CA TYR A 49 -10.60 11.77 0.24
C TYR A 49 -10.70 10.41 0.93
N HIS A 50 -10.98 9.34 0.18
CA HIS A 50 -10.99 7.99 0.73
C HIS A 50 -9.62 7.66 1.35
N PRO A 51 -9.54 7.14 2.60
CA PRO A 51 -8.27 6.94 3.31
C PRO A 51 -7.23 6.12 2.55
N SER A 52 -7.66 5.15 1.75
CA SER A 52 -6.77 4.33 0.92
C SER A 52 -6.22 5.05 -0.32
N ILE A 53 -6.93 6.04 -0.88
CA ILE A 53 -6.43 6.88 -1.97
C ILE A 53 -5.52 7.96 -1.39
N MET A 54 -5.98 8.62 -0.32
CA MET A 54 -5.27 9.72 0.30
C MET A 54 -3.92 9.28 0.87
N SER A 55 -3.83 8.09 1.48
CA SER A 55 -2.56 7.53 1.95
C SER A 55 -1.55 7.28 0.82
N VAL A 56 -2.00 6.95 -0.40
CA VAL A 56 -1.11 6.78 -1.56
C VAL A 56 -0.58 8.12 -2.02
N SER A 57 -1.43 9.15 -2.07
CA SER A 57 -1.03 10.50 -2.47
C SER A 57 -0.09 11.17 -1.47
N TYR A 58 -0.28 10.95 -0.16
CA TYR A 58 0.52 11.59 0.88
C TYR A 58 1.69 10.73 1.41
N TYR A 59 1.62 9.40 1.29
CA TYR A 59 2.63 8.48 1.84
C TYR A 59 2.85 7.28 0.91
N SER A 60 3.29 7.55 -0.33
CA SER A 60 3.66 6.50 -1.27
C SER A 60 4.86 5.69 -0.75
N PHE A 61 4.84 4.38 -1.02
CA PHE A 61 5.96 3.50 -0.72
C PHE A 61 7.27 3.99 -1.35
N GLU A 62 7.21 4.57 -2.54
CA GLU A 62 8.38 5.08 -3.25
C GLU A 62 9.02 6.26 -2.51
N HIS A 63 8.22 7.16 -1.92
CA HIS A 63 8.71 8.26 -1.08
C HIS A 63 9.34 7.74 0.21
N CYS A 64 8.68 6.81 0.88
CA CYS A 64 9.21 6.15 2.08
C CYS A 64 10.55 5.48 1.76
N PHE A 65 10.61 4.72 0.66
CA PHE A 65 11.84 4.07 0.20
C PHE A 65 12.93 5.11 -0.13
N ALA A 66 12.62 6.18 -0.85
CA ALA A 66 13.59 7.20 -1.22
C ALA A 66 14.17 7.94 -0.01
N VAL A 67 13.33 8.26 0.99
CA VAL A 67 13.76 8.98 2.20
C VAL A 67 14.56 8.07 3.14
N TYR A 68 14.11 6.84 3.36
CA TYR A 68 14.72 5.97 4.38
C TYR A 68 15.87 5.11 3.86
N SER A 69 15.93 4.79 2.56
CA SER A 69 17.01 3.93 2.04
C SER A 69 18.42 4.47 2.30
N PRO A 70 18.74 5.77 2.10
CA PRO A 70 20.08 6.28 2.37
C PRO A 70 20.54 6.05 3.82
N PHE A 71 19.62 6.08 4.79
CA PHE A 71 19.93 5.94 6.21
C PHE A 71 19.96 4.47 6.66
N PHE A 72 19.00 3.67 6.21
CA PHE A 72 18.78 2.33 6.76
C PHE A 72 19.38 1.21 5.92
N LEU A 73 19.50 1.37 4.60
CA LEU A 73 20.02 0.31 3.73
C LEU A 73 21.48 -0.05 4.06
N PRO A 74 22.40 0.92 4.27
CA PRO A 74 23.79 0.62 4.62
C PRO A 74 23.90 -0.11 5.97
N VAL A 75 23.16 0.35 6.98
CA VAL A 75 23.19 -0.23 8.34
C VAL A 75 22.58 -1.63 8.33
N SER A 76 21.42 -1.80 7.67
CA SER A 76 20.72 -3.09 7.58
C SER A 76 21.59 -4.15 6.92
N MET A 77 22.36 -3.78 5.89
CA MET A 77 23.29 -4.69 5.22
C MET A 77 24.33 -5.27 6.20
N HIS A 78 24.90 -4.44 7.08
CA HIS A 78 25.90 -4.89 8.05
C HIS A 78 25.29 -5.84 9.08
N VAL A 79 24.10 -5.51 9.58
CA VAL A 79 23.36 -6.34 10.54
C VAL A 79 23.00 -7.70 9.93
N LEU A 80 22.52 -7.71 8.68
CA LEU A 80 22.18 -8.94 7.96
C LEU A 80 23.41 -9.84 7.75
N LEU A 81 24.55 -9.26 7.36
CA LEU A 81 25.79 -10.03 7.22
C LEU A 81 26.26 -10.62 8.55
N ALA A 82 26.18 -9.86 9.64
CA ALA A 82 26.51 -10.36 10.97
C ALA A 82 25.58 -11.51 11.38
N ALA A 83 24.27 -11.36 11.19
CA ALA A 83 23.28 -12.39 11.49
C ALA A 83 23.52 -13.67 10.69
N LEU A 84 23.83 -13.56 9.38
CA LEU A 84 24.12 -14.71 8.52
C LEU A 84 25.39 -15.46 8.97
N ARG A 85 26.43 -14.72 9.38
CA ARG A 85 27.67 -15.33 9.91
C ARG A 85 27.39 -16.09 11.21
N GLU A 86 26.65 -15.49 12.12
CA GLU A 86 26.32 -16.12 13.40
C GLU A 86 25.42 -17.35 13.21
N MET A 87 24.43 -17.27 12.30
CA MET A 87 23.62 -18.44 11.92
C MET A 87 24.45 -19.58 11.33
N LYS A 88 25.49 -19.28 10.54
CA LYS A 88 26.38 -20.30 10.00
C LYS A 88 27.21 -20.95 11.11
N ARG A 89 27.77 -20.15 12.01
CA ARG A 89 28.52 -20.64 13.18
C ARG A 89 27.66 -21.53 14.07
N TYR A 90 26.45 -21.07 14.41
CA TYR A 90 25.51 -21.82 15.22
C TYR A 90 25.16 -23.18 14.58
N ARG A 91 24.92 -23.23 13.27
CA ARG A 91 24.68 -24.49 12.56
C ARG A 91 25.87 -25.47 12.65
N GLN A 92 27.10 -24.96 12.53
CA GLN A 92 28.30 -25.79 12.63
C GLN A 92 28.52 -26.32 14.05
N GLU A 93 28.36 -25.48 15.07
CA GLU A 93 28.50 -25.90 16.46
C GLU A 93 27.40 -26.88 16.87
N LYS A 94 26.16 -26.66 16.42
CA LYS A 94 25.05 -27.60 16.62
C LYS A 94 25.33 -28.96 15.98
N ALA A 95 25.90 -29.00 14.78
CA ALA A 95 26.30 -30.25 14.14
C ALA A 95 27.38 -31.00 14.92
N LYS A 96 28.39 -30.28 15.44
CA LYS A 96 29.43 -30.87 16.32
C LYS A 96 28.84 -31.41 17.61
N TYR A 97 27.95 -30.66 18.27
CA TYR A 97 27.26 -31.09 19.47
C TYR A 97 26.41 -32.35 19.25
N LEU A 98 25.65 -32.40 18.15
CA LEU A 98 24.86 -33.58 17.78
C LEU A 98 25.76 -34.80 17.52
N ALA A 99 26.89 -34.62 16.84
CA ALA A 99 27.86 -35.70 16.60
C ALA A 99 28.50 -36.21 17.91
N TRP A 100 28.85 -35.32 18.83
CA TRP A 100 29.33 -35.71 20.17
C TRP A 100 28.27 -36.47 20.96
N LYS A 101 27.03 -35.96 20.99
CA LYS A 101 25.91 -36.62 21.69
C LYS A 101 25.61 -38.01 21.12
N ALA A 102 25.74 -38.19 19.81
CA ALA A 102 25.60 -39.50 19.16
C ALA A 102 26.70 -40.47 19.59
N LYS A 103 27.96 -40.02 19.71
CA LYS A 103 29.07 -40.86 20.21
C LYS A 103 28.89 -41.29 21.66
N VAL A 104 28.48 -40.38 22.54
CA VAL A 104 28.24 -40.67 23.98
C VAL A 104 27.08 -41.65 24.17
N LYS A 105 26.10 -41.66 23.27
CA LYS A 105 24.96 -42.59 23.34
C LYS A 105 25.31 -44.02 22.86
N VAL A 106 26.39 -44.18 22.10
CA VAL A 106 26.82 -45.46 21.48
C VAL A 106 27.92 -46.14 22.31
N ALA A 107 28.66 -45.40 23.13
CA ALA A 107 29.60 -45.92 24.12
C ALA A 107 28.86 -46.30 25.42
#